data_AF-A0A4T0B7U8-F1
#
_entry.id   AF-A0A4T0B7U8-F1
#
_cell.length_a   1.000
_cell.length_b   1.000
_cell.length_c   1.000
_cell.angle_alpha   90.00
_cell.angle_beta   90.00
_cell.angle_gamma   90.00
#
_symmetry.space_group_name_H-M   'P 1'
#
loop_
_entity.id
_entity.type
_entity.pdbx_description
1 polymer ?
#
loop_
_entity_poly.entity_id
_entity_poly.type
_entity_poly.pdbx_seq_one_letter_code
_entity_poly.pdbx_strand_id
1 'polypeptide(L)'
;MPHIELPMPPLESIFKSFSGTWKLHRSLTSALPGFPSGTFTGTATFKPHSAFDSLSLLYHETGELVTEQGYKLLANRKYIYRLSPDDEKISIWFVKEPAPDGNEEVDYLFHELEFSLLDQRWIAKGDHLCEKDMYWAFYDFRLDNNMEKWGLRYKVKGPQKDYLSDSAYERVA
;
A
#
# COMPACT_ATOMS: atom_id res chain seq x y z
N MET A 1 23.90 -2.81 -31.72
CA MET A 1 22.59 -3.27 -31.21
C MET A 1 21.83 -2.03 -30.79
N PRO A 2 20.55 -1.83 -31.15
CA PRO A 2 19.82 -0.68 -30.66
C PRO A 2 19.63 -0.83 -29.15
N HIS A 3 20.02 0.18 -28.38
CA HIS A 3 19.59 0.32 -27.00
C HIS A 3 18.09 0.59 -27.02
N ILE A 4 17.29 -0.41 -26.65
CA ILE A 4 15.87 -0.20 -26.37
C ILE A 4 15.84 0.45 -24.99
N GLU A 5 15.64 1.77 -24.96
CA GLU A 5 15.34 2.47 -23.73
C GLU A 5 14.03 1.90 -23.17
N LEU A 6 14.09 1.36 -21.96
CA LEU A 6 12.87 0.96 -21.27
C LEU A 6 12.06 2.22 -20.98
N PRO A 7 10.73 2.19 -21.15
CA PRO A 7 9.90 3.34 -20.81
C PRO A 7 10.09 3.69 -19.33
N MET A 8 10.02 4.98 -19.01
CA MET A 8 10.02 5.43 -17.61
C MET A 8 8.64 5.24 -16.98
N PRO A 9 8.55 4.95 -15.67
CA PRO A 9 7.29 4.82 -14.98
C PRO A 9 6.52 6.15 -14.95
N PRO A 10 5.19 6.16 -15.17
CA PRO A 10 4.39 7.38 -15.12
C PRO A 10 4.05 7.73 -13.66
N LEU A 11 5.07 8.09 -12.86
CA LEU A 11 4.97 8.27 -11.41
C LEU A 11 3.90 9.27 -11.00
N GLU A 12 3.85 10.44 -11.66
CA GLU A 12 2.83 11.44 -11.38
C GLU A 12 1.42 10.92 -11.63
N SER A 13 1.21 10.22 -12.76
CA SER A 13 -0.09 9.65 -13.11
C SER A 13 -0.51 8.59 -12.10
N ILE A 14 0.40 7.71 -11.69
CA ILE A 14 0.15 6.69 -10.65
C ILE A 14 -0.18 7.36 -9.32
N PHE A 15 0.64 8.32 -8.90
CA PHE A 15 0.48 9.02 -7.62
C PHE A 15 -0.84 9.79 -7.55
N LYS A 16 -1.14 10.61 -8.57
CA LYS A 16 -2.41 11.34 -8.68
C LYS A 16 -3.60 10.38 -8.67
N SER A 17 -3.44 9.23 -9.33
CA SER A 17 -4.48 8.21 -9.41
C SER A 17 -4.82 7.54 -8.08
N PHE A 18 -3.98 7.61 -7.03
CA PHE A 18 -4.38 7.10 -5.70
C PHE A 18 -5.49 7.92 -5.05
N SER A 19 -5.55 9.23 -5.32
CA SER A 19 -6.41 10.18 -4.60
C SER A 19 -7.89 9.74 -4.60
N GLY A 20 -8.58 9.97 -3.50
CA GLY A 20 -10.00 9.65 -3.34
C GLY A 20 -10.26 8.39 -2.51
N THR A 21 -11.43 7.79 -2.72
CA THR A 21 -11.94 6.67 -1.91
C THR A 21 -11.99 5.38 -2.72
N TRP A 22 -11.66 4.28 -2.05
CA TRP A 22 -11.59 2.94 -2.62
C TRP A 22 -12.33 1.94 -1.75
N LYS A 23 -13.08 1.03 -2.38
CA LYS A 23 -13.46 -0.24 -1.76
C LYS A 23 -12.20 -1.08 -1.62
N LEU A 24 -12.00 -1.65 -0.44
CA LEU A 24 -10.86 -2.48 -0.12
C LEU A 24 -11.35 -3.87 0.27
N HIS A 25 -10.93 -4.87 -0.49
CA HIS A 25 -11.08 -6.27 -0.17
C HIS A 25 -9.71 -6.90 -0.04
N ARG A 26 -9.50 -7.70 1.01
CA ARG A 26 -8.20 -8.32 1.25
C ARG A 26 -8.34 -9.72 1.79
N SER A 27 -7.66 -10.67 1.17
CA SER A 27 -7.48 -12.02 1.71
C SER A 27 -6.19 -12.08 2.52
N LEU A 28 -6.25 -12.71 3.70
CA LEU A 28 -5.13 -12.89 4.59
C LEU A 28 -4.98 -14.38 4.91
N THR A 29 -3.79 -14.94 4.65
CA THR A 29 -3.47 -16.34 4.95
C THR A 29 -2.20 -16.39 5.77
N SER A 30 -2.32 -16.84 7.01
CA SER A 30 -1.23 -17.01 7.96
C SER A 30 -0.78 -18.46 8.05
N ALA A 31 0.53 -18.67 8.19
CA ALA A 31 1.12 -19.95 8.56
C ALA A 31 1.29 -20.11 10.08
N LEU A 32 1.13 -19.04 10.87
CA LEU A 32 1.24 -19.08 12.33
C LEU A 32 -0.15 -19.26 12.97
N PRO A 33 -0.34 -20.25 13.87
CA PRO A 33 -1.63 -20.49 14.54
C PRO A 33 -2.17 -19.30 15.35
N GLY A 34 -1.28 -18.43 15.85
CA GLY A 34 -1.64 -17.25 16.65
C GLY A 34 -1.92 -16.00 15.82
N PHE A 35 -1.81 -16.05 14.50
CA PHE A 35 -2.03 -14.91 13.61
C PHE A 35 -3.18 -15.24 12.65
N PRO A 36 -4.20 -14.37 12.52
CA PRO A 36 -5.45 -14.74 11.89
C PRO A 36 -5.31 -14.93 10.38
N SER A 37 -6.01 -15.93 9.86
CA SER A 37 -6.40 -16.03 8.45
C SER A 37 -7.85 -15.58 8.30
N GLY A 38 -8.19 -14.97 7.16
CA GLY A 38 -9.55 -14.49 6.93
C GLY A 38 -9.66 -13.50 5.78
N THR A 39 -10.80 -12.81 5.75
CA THR A 39 -11.12 -11.82 4.73
C THR A 39 -11.42 -10.48 5.38
N PHE A 40 -10.66 -9.47 4.98
CA PHE A 40 -10.91 -8.08 5.34
C PHE A 40 -11.76 -7.40 4.27
N THR A 41 -12.80 -6.69 4.68
CA THR A 41 -13.58 -5.80 3.81
C THR A 41 -13.70 -4.43 4.46
N GLY A 42 -13.48 -3.39 3.67
CA GLY A 42 -13.48 -2.02 4.18
C GLY A 42 -13.33 -0.98 3.09
N THR A 43 -12.88 0.20 3.52
CA THR A 43 -12.65 1.36 2.67
C THR A 43 -11.26 1.90 2.93
N ALA A 44 -10.58 2.35 1.87
CA ALA A 44 -9.36 3.13 1.97
C ALA A 44 -9.56 4.52 1.36
N THR A 45 -9.01 5.55 2.00
CA THR A 45 -8.99 6.92 1.46
C THR A 45 -7.57 7.41 1.31
N PHE A 46 -7.31 8.13 0.24
CA PHE A 46 -6.10 8.91 0.02
C PHE A 46 -6.49 10.38 -0.07
N LYS A 47 -6.07 11.17 0.91
CA LYS A 47 -6.37 12.61 1.00
C LYS A 47 -5.08 13.43 0.89
N PRO A 48 -5.08 14.59 0.22
CA PRO A 48 -3.94 15.51 0.26
C PRO A 48 -3.50 15.78 1.70
N HIS A 49 -2.19 15.75 1.93
CA HIS A 49 -1.57 15.96 3.23
C HIS A 49 -0.31 16.82 3.05
N SER A 50 0.13 17.52 4.09
CA SER A 50 1.28 18.44 4.03
C SER A 50 2.45 17.99 4.92
N ALA A 51 2.60 16.67 5.10
CA ALA A 51 3.64 16.13 5.98
C ALA A 51 5.07 16.37 5.47
N PHE A 52 5.24 16.42 4.15
CA PHE A 52 6.50 16.80 3.50
C PHE A 52 6.32 18.07 2.67
N ASP A 53 5.37 18.02 1.73
CA ASP A 53 5.10 19.04 0.73
C ASP A 53 3.69 18.80 0.15
N SER A 54 3.32 19.49 -0.93
CA SER A 54 2.02 19.31 -1.61
C SER A 54 1.88 18.00 -2.37
N LEU A 55 2.95 17.19 -2.46
CA LEU A 55 2.99 15.89 -3.14
C LEU A 55 2.95 14.75 -2.12
N SER A 56 2.16 14.93 -1.06
CA SER A 56 1.91 13.94 -0.02
C SER A 56 0.41 13.60 0.07
N LEU A 57 0.11 12.32 0.27
CA LEU A 57 -1.23 11.79 0.48
C LEU A 57 -1.28 11.00 1.79
N LEU A 58 -2.24 11.32 2.66
CA LEU A 58 -2.59 10.49 3.81
C LEU A 58 -3.46 9.33 3.34
N TYR A 59 -2.90 8.12 3.41
CA TYR A 59 -3.64 6.88 3.34
C TYR A 59 -4.29 6.57 4.68
N HIS A 60 -5.57 6.21 4.66
CA HIS A 60 -6.30 5.74 5.84
C HIS A 60 -7.26 4.63 5.43
N GLU A 61 -7.08 3.43 5.98
CA GLU A 61 -8.04 2.32 5.83
C GLU A 61 -8.81 2.05 7.12
N THR A 62 -10.06 1.65 6.96
CA THR A 62 -10.92 1.13 8.03
C THR A 62 -11.76 -0.02 7.48
N GLY A 63 -12.05 -1.01 8.33
CA GLY A 63 -12.91 -2.13 7.96
C GLY A 63 -12.92 -3.23 8.99
N GLU A 64 -13.42 -4.39 8.58
CA GLU A 64 -13.56 -5.57 9.42
C GLU A 64 -12.83 -6.75 8.78
N LEU A 65 -11.97 -7.42 9.55
CA LEU A 65 -11.44 -8.75 9.23
C LEU A 65 -12.38 -9.79 9.85
N VAL A 66 -12.98 -10.61 8.99
CA VAL A 66 -13.70 -11.82 9.39
C VAL A 66 -12.73 -12.99 9.30
N THR A 67 -12.38 -13.60 10.43
CA THR A 67 -11.47 -14.74 10.47
C THR A 67 -12.16 -16.02 10.00
N GLU A 68 -11.38 -17.04 9.64
CA GLU A 68 -11.93 -18.36 9.27
C GLU A 68 -12.72 -19.03 10.41
N GLN A 69 -12.45 -18.65 11.67
CA GLN A 69 -13.20 -19.09 12.85
C GLN A 69 -14.45 -18.24 13.12
N GLY A 70 -14.74 -17.24 12.27
CA GLY A 70 -15.92 -16.38 12.38
C GLY A 70 -15.76 -15.19 13.32
N TYR A 71 -14.58 -14.95 13.87
CA TYR A 71 -14.33 -13.75 14.67
C TYR A 71 -14.30 -12.50 13.78
N LYS A 72 -14.80 -11.39 14.32
CA LYS A 72 -14.84 -10.09 13.66
C LYS A 72 -13.90 -9.14 14.38
N LEU A 73 -12.88 -8.67 13.67
CA LEU A 73 -11.86 -7.77 14.20
C LEU A 73 -11.93 -6.45 13.41
N LEU A 74 -12.18 -5.34 14.11
CA LEU A 74 -12.08 -4.02 13.50
C LEU A 74 -10.60 -3.70 13.25
N ALA A 75 -10.27 -3.29 12.03
CA ALA A 75 -8.92 -2.91 11.66
C ALA A 75 -8.88 -1.49 11.13
N ASN A 76 -7.79 -0.81 11.47
CA ASN A 76 -7.47 0.53 11.01
C ASN A 76 -5.96 0.63 10.76
N ARG A 77 -5.56 1.31 9.70
CA ARG A 77 -4.15 1.64 9.43
C ARG A 77 -4.03 2.97 8.69
N LYS A 78 -2.96 3.70 8.96
CA LYS A 78 -2.59 4.95 8.26
C LYS A 78 -1.15 4.90 7.76
N TYR A 79 -0.89 5.58 6.63
CA TYR A 79 0.44 5.80 6.06
C TYR A 79 0.49 7.16 5.35
N ILE A 80 1.67 7.74 5.18
CA ILE A 80 1.88 8.85 4.25
C ILE A 80 2.52 8.31 2.98
N TYR A 81 1.89 8.55 1.83
CA TYR A 81 2.47 8.34 0.52
C TYR A 81 3.06 9.66 0.05
N ARG A 82 4.31 9.66 -0.42
CA ARG A 82 5.00 10.85 -0.93
C ARG A 82 5.51 10.58 -2.33
N LEU A 83 5.28 11.52 -3.25
CA LEU A 83 6.01 11.60 -4.51
C LEU A 83 7.16 12.60 -4.34
N SER A 84 8.39 12.15 -4.58
CA SER A 84 9.58 13.02 -4.67
C SER A 84 9.92 13.20 -6.16
N PRO A 85 9.67 14.38 -6.75
CA PRO A 85 10.04 14.65 -8.15
C PRO A 85 11.54 14.61 -8.38
N ASP A 86 12.32 15.11 -7.42
CA ASP A 86 13.79 15.20 -7.54
C ASP A 86 14.45 13.83 -7.51
N ASP A 87 13.91 12.90 -6.73
CA ASP A 87 14.42 11.53 -6.62
C ASP A 87 13.72 10.55 -7.58
N GLU A 88 12.71 11.02 -8.32
CA GLU A 88 11.84 10.22 -9.18
C GLU A 88 11.28 8.97 -8.48
N LYS A 89 10.72 9.16 -7.27
CA LYS A 89 10.27 8.06 -6.41
C LYS A 89 8.92 8.30 -5.77
N ILE A 90 8.18 7.21 -5.58
CA ILE A 90 7.06 7.15 -4.64
C ILE A 90 7.53 6.38 -3.41
N SER A 91 7.35 6.95 -2.22
CA SER A 91 7.73 6.36 -0.94
C SER A 91 6.53 6.32 0.02
N ILE A 92 6.53 5.30 0.88
CA ILE A 92 5.48 5.07 1.88
C ILE A 92 6.12 5.17 3.25
N TRP A 93 5.47 5.91 4.15
CA TRP A 93 5.98 6.25 5.47
C TRP A 93 4.98 5.88 6.56
N PHE A 94 5.50 5.39 7.69
CA PHE A 94 4.70 5.21 8.90
C PHE A 94 4.22 6.56 9.43
N VAL A 95 3.06 6.54 10.08
CA VAL A 95 2.48 7.69 10.78
C VAL A 95 2.67 7.47 12.28
N LYS A 96 3.00 8.52 13.03
CA LYS A 96 3.11 8.46 14.48
C LYS A 96 1.73 8.13 15.09
N GLU A 97 1.69 7.15 15.99
CA GLU A 97 0.48 6.78 16.73
C GLU A 97 0.72 6.91 18.25
N PRO A 98 -0.17 7.60 19.01
CA PRO A 98 -1.34 8.34 18.52
C PRO A 98 -0.94 9.62 17.77
N ALA A 99 -1.79 10.07 16.84
CA ALA A 99 -1.59 11.35 16.14
C ALA A 99 -1.66 12.52 17.14
N PRO A 100 -0.60 13.33 17.31
CA PRO A 100 -0.64 14.50 18.18
C PRO A 100 -1.73 15.47 17.69
N ASP A 101 -2.64 15.86 18.59
CA ASP A 101 -3.72 16.82 18.32
C ASP A 101 -4.61 16.50 17.09
N GLY A 102 -4.66 15.23 16.67
CA GLY A 102 -5.41 14.78 15.50
C GLY A 102 -4.75 15.11 14.16
N ASN A 103 -3.48 15.51 14.15
CA ASN A 103 -2.69 15.74 12.94
C ASN A 103 -1.72 14.57 12.70
N GLU A 104 -1.85 13.89 11.57
CA GLU A 104 -0.98 12.76 11.23
C GLU A 104 0.43 13.23 10.85
N GLU A 105 1.41 12.92 11.69
CA GLU A 105 2.82 13.20 11.41
C GLU A 105 3.56 11.95 10.90
N VAL A 106 4.55 12.18 10.04
CA VAL A 106 5.48 11.13 9.60
C VAL A 106 6.31 10.63 10.77
N ASP A 107 6.47 9.32 10.86
CA ASP A 107 7.40 8.65 11.77
C ASP A 107 8.70 8.32 11.01
N TYR A 108 8.80 7.14 10.40
CA TYR A 108 9.95 6.72 9.60
C TYR A 108 9.53 6.04 8.29
N LEU A 109 10.49 5.89 7.38
CA LEU A 109 10.29 5.26 6.07
C LEU A 109 9.86 3.80 6.24
N PHE A 110 8.78 3.43 5.55
CA PHE A 110 8.42 2.02 5.41
C PHE A 110 9.17 1.44 4.20
N HIS A 111 8.78 1.79 2.99
CA HIS A 111 9.47 1.34 1.77
C HIS A 111 9.32 2.33 0.63
N GLU A 112 10.22 2.23 -0.34
CA GLU A 112 10.15 2.92 -1.62
C GLU A 112 9.62 1.99 -2.71
N LEU A 113 9.04 2.55 -3.76
CA LEU A 113 8.52 1.79 -4.90
C LEU A 113 9.57 1.68 -6.01
N GLU A 114 10.02 0.47 -6.27
CA GLU A 114 10.86 0.12 -7.42
C GLU A 114 9.99 -0.36 -8.58
N PHE A 115 9.88 0.44 -9.63
CA PHE A 115 8.99 0.18 -10.75
C PHE A 115 9.61 -0.72 -11.82
N SER A 116 8.76 -1.54 -12.44
CA SER A 116 9.10 -2.32 -13.62
C SER A 116 7.85 -2.63 -14.45
N LEU A 117 8.05 -3.16 -15.66
CA LEU A 117 6.96 -3.64 -16.49
C LEU A 117 6.82 -5.16 -16.39
N LEU A 118 5.58 -5.62 -16.21
CA LEU A 118 5.19 -7.03 -16.32
C LEU A 118 4.01 -7.12 -17.29
N ASP A 119 4.21 -7.79 -18.43
CA ASP A 119 3.19 -7.94 -19.48
C ASP A 119 2.54 -6.61 -19.87
N GLN A 120 3.37 -5.57 -20.11
CA GLN A 120 2.96 -4.19 -20.45
C GLN A 120 2.19 -3.45 -19.34
N ARG A 121 2.15 -3.98 -18.11
CA ARG A 121 1.55 -3.31 -16.95
C ARG A 121 2.62 -2.81 -16.00
N TRP A 122 2.39 -1.65 -15.42
CA TRP A 122 3.26 -1.09 -14.39
C TRP A 122 3.05 -1.84 -13.07
N ILE A 123 4.14 -2.39 -12.56
CA ILE A 123 4.22 -2.99 -11.24
C ILE A 123 5.26 -2.26 -10.41
N ALA A 124 5.18 -2.38 -9.09
CA ALA A 124 6.27 -1.95 -8.23
C ALA A 124 6.53 -2.96 -7.10
N LYS A 125 7.76 -2.96 -6.60
CA LYS A 125 8.15 -3.72 -5.42
C LYS A 125 8.73 -2.78 -4.37
N GLY A 126 8.69 -3.23 -3.13
CA GLY A 126 9.38 -2.59 -2.01
C GLY A 126 9.55 -3.61 -0.90
N ASP A 127 10.47 -3.36 0.01
CA ASP A 127 10.67 -4.20 1.17
C ASP A 127 11.07 -3.40 2.40
N HIS A 128 10.85 -4.01 3.56
CA HIS A 128 11.17 -3.41 4.84
C HIS A 128 11.36 -4.50 5.90
N LEU A 129 12.41 -4.38 6.70
CA LEU A 129 12.56 -5.15 7.92
C LEU A 129 11.85 -4.44 9.07
N CYS A 130 10.64 -4.90 9.41
CA CYS A 130 9.92 -4.38 10.57
C CYS A 130 10.34 -5.20 11.79
N GLU A 131 11.21 -4.64 12.63
CA GLU A 131 11.84 -5.32 13.76
C GLU A 131 12.55 -6.63 13.36
N LYS A 132 11.83 -7.76 13.42
CA LYS A 132 12.34 -9.10 13.11
C LYS A 132 11.60 -9.78 11.96
N ASP A 133 10.55 -9.16 11.42
CA ASP A 133 9.75 -9.72 10.34
C ASP A 133 10.01 -8.92 9.04
N MET A 134 10.37 -9.63 7.98
CA MET A 134 10.56 -9.05 6.66
C MET A 134 9.23 -8.90 5.94
N TYR A 135 9.03 -7.76 5.30
CA TYR A 135 7.88 -7.44 4.45
C TYR A 135 8.38 -7.27 3.03
N TRP A 136 7.72 -7.93 2.08
CA TRP A 136 7.89 -7.69 0.65
C TRP A 136 6.55 -7.27 0.06
N ALA A 137 6.51 -6.05 -0.47
CA ALA A 137 5.37 -5.48 -1.16
C ALA A 137 5.46 -5.76 -2.66
N PHE A 138 4.30 -6.05 -3.26
CA PHE A 138 4.13 -6.10 -4.71
C PHE A 138 2.87 -5.33 -5.08
N TYR A 139 3.04 -4.30 -5.89
CA TYR A 139 1.98 -3.45 -6.42
C TYR A 139 1.68 -3.81 -7.87
N ASP A 140 0.41 -3.76 -8.21
CA ASP A 140 -0.10 -4.00 -9.56
C ASP A 140 -1.01 -2.84 -9.97
N PHE A 141 -0.51 -1.96 -10.85
CA PHE A 141 -1.22 -0.76 -11.28
C PHE A 141 -1.92 -1.00 -12.63
N ARG A 142 -3.25 -0.89 -12.66
CA ARG A 142 -4.07 -1.04 -13.88
C ARG A 142 -4.50 0.33 -14.38
N LEU A 143 -3.67 0.94 -15.23
CA LEU A 143 -3.80 2.33 -15.68
C LEU A 143 -4.68 2.48 -16.93
N ASP A 144 -5.85 1.84 -16.98
CA ASP A 144 -6.75 1.88 -18.14
C ASP A 144 -7.57 3.20 -18.16
N ASN A 145 -7.06 4.24 -18.84
CA ASN A 145 -7.58 5.64 -18.90
C ASN A 145 -7.57 6.38 -17.55
N ASN A 146 -8.09 5.76 -16.50
CA ASN A 146 -8.02 6.15 -15.10
C ASN A 146 -7.79 4.88 -14.28
N MET A 147 -6.98 4.94 -13.20
CA MET A 147 -6.79 3.76 -12.36
C MET A 147 -8.10 3.44 -11.61
N GLU A 148 -8.90 2.53 -12.18
CA GLU A 148 -10.16 2.07 -11.58
C GLU A 148 -9.93 0.95 -10.57
N LYS A 149 -8.84 0.19 -10.76
CA LYS A 149 -8.45 -0.92 -9.90
C LYS A 149 -6.94 -1.00 -9.75
N TRP A 150 -6.48 -1.41 -8.57
CA TRP A 150 -5.07 -1.75 -8.35
C TRP A 150 -4.95 -2.79 -7.24
N GLY A 151 -3.80 -3.46 -7.18
CA GLY A 151 -3.52 -4.52 -6.21
C GLY A 151 -2.30 -4.23 -5.35
N LEU A 152 -2.34 -4.69 -4.10
CA LEU A 152 -1.20 -4.70 -3.18
C LEU A 152 -1.11 -6.04 -2.48
N ARG A 153 -0.02 -6.75 -2.73
CA ARG A 153 0.31 -8.00 -2.07
C ARG A 153 1.47 -7.81 -1.11
N TYR A 154 1.33 -8.37 0.09
CA TYR A 154 2.44 -8.53 1.02
C TYR A 154 2.74 -10.01 1.20
N LYS A 155 4.03 -10.34 1.11
CA LYS A 155 4.59 -11.53 1.75
C LYS A 155 5.31 -11.08 3.00
N VAL A 156 4.99 -11.69 4.14
CA VAL A 156 5.63 -11.39 5.42
C VAL A 156 6.23 -12.66 5.98
N LYS A 157 7.48 -12.59 6.44
CA LYS A 157 8.19 -13.74 7.02
C LYS A 157 9.09 -13.32 8.16
N GLY A 158 8.92 -13.97 9.31
CA GLY A 158 9.77 -13.79 10.47
C GLY A 158 9.24 -14.60 11.67
N PRO A 159 9.82 -14.39 12.86
CA PRO A 159 9.47 -15.15 14.06
C PRO A 159 8.08 -14.80 14.62
N GLN A 160 7.56 -13.59 14.36
CA GLN A 160 6.27 -13.15 14.90
C GLN A 160 5.16 -13.18 13.85
N LYS A 161 5.51 -13.06 12.57
CA LYS A 161 4.56 -13.03 11.45
C LYS A 161 5.03 -13.90 10.30
N ASP A 162 4.12 -14.71 9.77
CA ASP A 162 4.34 -15.50 8.56
C ASP A 162 3.01 -15.57 7.81
N TYR A 163 2.82 -14.65 6.86
CA TYR A 163 1.54 -14.55 6.15
C TYR A 163 1.68 -13.99 4.74
N LEU A 164 0.66 -14.29 3.95
CA LEU A 164 0.38 -13.65 2.68
C LEU A 164 -0.87 -12.78 2.82
N SER A 165 -0.82 -11.57 2.30
CA SER A 165 -1.96 -10.66 2.21
C SER A 165 -2.11 -10.23 0.76
N ASP A 166 -3.31 -10.35 0.21
CA ASP A 166 -3.64 -9.92 -1.16
C ASP A 166 -4.79 -8.93 -1.10
N SER A 167 -4.52 -7.67 -1.44
CA SER A 167 -5.48 -6.57 -1.36
C SER A 167 -5.86 -6.11 -2.75
N ALA A 168 -7.16 -6.04 -3.02
CA ALA A 168 -7.74 -5.42 -4.21
C ALA A 168 -8.42 -4.11 -3.82
N TYR A 169 -8.06 -3.05 -4.53
CA TYR A 169 -8.67 -1.73 -4.41
C TYR A 169 -9.48 -1.44 -5.66
N GLU A 170 -10.74 -1.06 -5.47
CA GLU A 170 -11.65 -0.68 -6.56
C GLU A 170 -12.29 0.67 -6.26
N ARG A 171 -12.46 1.51 -7.28
CA ARG A 171 -13.16 2.78 -7.11
C ARG A 171 -14.58 2.56 -6.57
N VAL A 172 -15.01 3.49 -5.73
CA VAL A 172 -16.41 3.55 -5.32
C VAL A 172 -17.20 4.08 -6.53
N ALA A 173 -18.06 3.24 -7.10
CA ALA A 173 -18.99 3.61 -8.17
C ALA A 173 -20.01 4.66 -7.70
#